data_AF-A0A9E2CAR0-F1
#
_entry.id   AF-A0A9E2CAR0-F1
#
_cell.length_a   1.000
_cell.length_b   1.000
_cell.length_c   1.000
_cell.angle_alpha   90.00
_cell.angle_beta   90.00
_cell.angle_gamma   90.00
#
_symmetry.space_group_name_H-M   'P 1'
#
loop_
_entity.id
_entity.type
_entity.pdbx_description
1 polymer ?
#
loop_
_entity_poly.entity_id
_entity_poly.type
_entity_poly.pdbx_seq_one_letter_code
_entity_poly.pdbx_strand_id
1 'polypeptide(L)'
;MKTFTQALEKHKPCPFYKEGACCRACYMGPCRITDKAKEGVCGATDSTISARNLGRMAAAGASSLSTAAISMLNSQQKGNWFSSQEEKGLDLSKILPAERVTLLNRLHLTPRNIQREIVELLHRVSIGVDQECEHILLQTLRMSLGGVLSSALLPDDKGSATVDIDTAMLSSEKPTVILFGNVQLSSDKINIVRVDSLLKLEALLTSGLVDVVFCDAIPASVKYMGECYHTTCVSDSSGIVAKAIGNQSKRTQTLNFKGAIKQPKLSARILKNAIMESNIRGIVWLSGCINPCLSDEREKIVRELVANDVLVIVTGCSINQLMDTNLLHQPVAPTGEFLREFCEKANIPPVIYLGTCLKEGAVIRLLNEICGAAAIGDLSSLPVGLVLPSWRSERNISLVLAAIACGISVRVNSHLPINSEVRGFLGNKCSEIVLGHLLKDDASILEYINRKRERLSLSSSLNTYVPEATNMQEDYLDTAAAAAFSIYKELGHGLSVDVYKNALVVELKHMGLQTSFIKVPITYLGSTISECEELLVEDDGIIIIGNAAVKNRLKTALTGAKKEKGLWIVFDKEMLRIGCVELAKGSAARGA
;
A
#
# COMPACT_ATOMS: atom_id res chain seq x y z
N MET A 1 -34.68 4.10 -21.49
CA MET A 1 -33.91 4.54 -20.31
C MET A 1 -32.47 4.80 -20.76
N LYS A 2 -31.86 5.91 -20.32
CA LYS A 2 -30.39 6.07 -20.46
C LYS A 2 -29.73 4.95 -19.66
N THR A 3 -28.64 4.37 -20.16
CA THR A 3 -27.86 3.42 -19.34
C THR A 3 -27.31 4.13 -18.10
N PHE A 4 -27.07 3.39 -17.03
CA PHE A 4 -26.51 3.93 -15.79
C PHE A 4 -25.22 4.75 -16.05
N THR A 5 -24.36 4.25 -16.96
CA THR A 5 -23.15 4.91 -17.46
C THR A 5 -23.43 6.25 -18.15
N GLN A 6 -24.42 6.31 -19.05
CA GLN A 6 -24.82 7.54 -19.75
C GLN A 6 -25.41 8.61 -18.82
N ALA A 7 -25.98 8.20 -17.69
CA ALA A 7 -26.45 9.13 -16.66
C ALA A 7 -25.29 9.69 -15.83
N LEU A 8 -24.25 8.88 -15.58
CA LEU A 8 -23.06 9.25 -14.80
C LEU A 8 -22.12 10.21 -15.55
N GLU A 9 -21.89 9.99 -16.84
CA GLU A 9 -20.98 10.84 -17.67
C GLU A 9 -21.35 12.33 -17.64
N LYS A 10 -22.62 12.66 -17.42
CA LYS A 10 -23.12 14.05 -17.40
C LYS A 10 -23.13 14.68 -16.01
N HIS A 11 -22.80 13.94 -14.96
CA HIS A 11 -22.96 14.41 -13.58
C HIS A 11 -21.63 14.81 -12.95
N LYS A 12 -21.50 16.09 -12.59
CA LYS A 12 -20.34 16.59 -11.85
C LYS A 12 -20.51 16.30 -10.35
N PRO A 13 -19.48 15.77 -9.66
CA PRO A 13 -19.54 15.56 -8.21
C PRO A 13 -19.77 16.87 -7.46
N CYS A 14 -20.49 16.80 -6.33
CA CYS A 14 -20.64 17.92 -5.41
C CYS A 14 -19.25 18.42 -4.93
N PRO A 15 -18.94 19.73 -5.02
CA PRO A 15 -17.63 20.26 -4.61
C PRO A 15 -17.26 19.92 -3.16
N PHE A 16 -18.22 20.04 -2.24
CA PHE A 16 -17.99 19.71 -0.82
C PHE A 16 -17.72 18.22 -0.57
N TYR A 17 -18.26 17.32 -1.40
CA TYR A 17 -17.90 15.91 -1.33
C TYR A 17 -16.50 15.69 -1.92
N LYS A 18 -16.20 16.35 -3.03
CA LYS A 18 -14.88 16.28 -3.67
C LYS A 18 -13.78 16.71 -2.70
N GLU A 19 -13.99 17.73 -1.90
CA GLU A 19 -12.99 18.21 -0.93
C GLU A 19 -13.00 17.45 0.41
N GLY A 20 -13.97 16.55 0.63
CA GLY A 20 -14.14 15.87 1.91
C GLY A 20 -14.72 16.76 3.03
N ALA A 21 -15.13 17.99 2.70
CA ALA A 21 -15.56 19.06 3.62
C ALA A 21 -17.04 19.01 4.02
N CYS A 22 -17.75 17.90 3.76
CA CYS A 22 -19.17 17.73 4.08
C CYS A 22 -19.37 16.64 5.14
N CYS A 23 -20.01 16.98 6.26
CA CYS A 23 -20.35 16.03 7.31
C CYS A 23 -21.87 15.75 7.36
N ARG A 24 -22.22 14.46 7.38
CA ARG A 24 -23.61 13.97 7.53
C ARG A 24 -23.75 12.96 8.67
N ALA A 25 -22.88 13.04 9.67
CA ALA A 25 -22.81 12.04 10.73
C ALA A 25 -23.94 12.11 11.77
N CYS A 26 -24.69 13.22 11.85
CA CYS A 26 -25.76 13.42 12.84
C CYS A 26 -26.88 14.30 12.30
N TYR A 27 -27.98 14.39 13.06
CA TYR A 27 -29.18 15.15 12.70
C TYR A 27 -29.00 16.68 12.73
N MET A 28 -27.99 17.19 13.44
CA MET A 28 -27.71 18.64 13.50
C MET A 28 -27.12 19.18 12.18
N GLY A 29 -26.61 18.28 11.32
CA GLY A 29 -26.12 18.61 9.99
C GLY A 29 -27.23 18.64 8.92
N PRO A 30 -26.86 18.66 7.62
CA PRO A 30 -25.50 18.52 7.09
C PRO A 30 -24.62 19.76 7.38
N CYS A 31 -23.40 19.53 7.85
CA CYS A 31 -22.39 20.59 7.99
C CYS A 31 -21.52 20.66 6.74
N ARG A 32 -21.20 21.86 6.27
CA ARG A 32 -20.27 22.11 5.16
C ARG A 32 -19.23 23.10 5.61
N ILE A 33 -17.96 22.71 5.52
CA ILE A 33 -16.86 23.58 5.88
C ILE A 33 -16.56 24.53 4.73
N THR A 34 -16.38 25.81 5.07
CA THR A 34 -16.09 26.90 4.13
C THR A 34 -15.16 27.90 4.82
N ASP A 35 -14.74 28.93 4.09
CA ASP A 35 -13.98 30.02 4.70
C ASP A 35 -14.73 30.81 5.78
N LYS A 36 -16.07 30.78 5.75
CA LYS A 36 -16.92 31.45 6.74
C LYS A 36 -17.32 30.54 7.91
N ALA A 37 -17.36 29.23 7.68
CA ALA A 37 -17.76 28.24 8.67
C ALA A 37 -16.67 27.18 8.75
N LYS A 38 -15.71 27.37 9.67
CA LYS A 38 -14.50 26.57 9.80
C LYS A 38 -14.70 25.24 10.55
N GLU A 39 -15.85 25.08 11.20
CA GLU A 39 -16.20 23.89 11.98
C GLU A 39 -17.66 23.50 11.76
N GLY A 40 -17.98 22.23 12.01
CA GLY A 40 -19.36 21.75 12.08
C GLY A 40 -20.05 22.20 13.37
N VAL A 41 -21.37 21.98 13.46
CA VAL A 41 -22.19 22.38 14.62
C VAL A 41 -21.67 21.80 15.94
N CYS A 42 -21.04 20.62 15.92
CA CYS A 42 -20.46 19.98 17.08
C CYS A 42 -18.96 20.31 17.32
N GLY A 43 -18.41 21.33 16.65
CA GLY A 43 -17.00 21.72 16.76
C GLY A 43 -16.04 20.83 15.96
N ALA A 44 -16.53 19.93 15.10
CA ALA A 44 -15.65 19.11 14.27
C ALA A 44 -15.00 19.97 13.17
N THR A 45 -13.66 19.97 13.10
CA THR A 45 -12.90 20.71 12.10
C THR A 45 -12.98 20.06 10.71
N ASP A 46 -12.47 20.76 9.68
CA ASP A 46 -12.37 20.20 8.34
C ASP A 46 -11.60 18.87 8.30
N SER A 47 -10.46 18.79 8.99
CA SER A 47 -9.62 17.60 9.01
C SER A 47 -10.27 16.44 9.76
N THR A 48 -10.92 16.70 10.89
CA THR A 48 -11.73 15.69 11.58
C THR A 48 -12.84 15.17 10.67
N ILE A 49 -13.57 16.04 9.98
CA ILE A 49 -14.66 15.65 9.06
C ILE A 49 -14.11 14.82 7.90
N SER A 50 -13.01 15.26 7.30
CA SER A 50 -12.35 14.57 6.20
C SER A 50 -11.85 13.18 6.61
N ALA A 51 -11.20 13.07 7.77
CA ALA A 51 -10.74 11.81 8.34
C ALA A 51 -11.91 10.85 8.66
N ARG A 52 -13.01 11.37 9.24
CA ARG A 52 -14.23 10.57 9.50
C ARG A 52 -14.86 10.06 8.21
N ASN A 53 -14.90 10.88 7.17
CA ASN A 53 -15.44 10.49 5.86
C ASN A 53 -14.59 9.37 5.24
N LEU A 54 -13.27 9.53 5.24
CA LEU A 54 -12.34 8.49 4.79
C LEU A 54 -12.49 7.20 5.61
N GLY A 55 -12.56 7.31 6.94
CA GLY A 55 -12.73 6.18 7.85
C GLY A 55 -14.04 5.42 7.62
N ARG A 56 -15.16 6.11 7.36
CA ARG A 56 -16.44 5.47 7.01
C ARG A 56 -16.37 4.72 5.68
N MET A 57 -15.71 5.31 4.68
CA MET A 57 -15.48 4.62 3.40
C MET A 57 -14.62 3.37 3.64
N ALA A 58 -13.47 3.53 4.28
CA ALA A 58 -12.58 2.42 4.60
C ALA A 58 -13.31 1.29 5.38
N ALA A 59 -14.16 1.64 6.36
CA ALA A 59 -14.95 0.68 7.11
C ALA A 59 -15.91 -0.11 6.22
N ALA A 60 -16.59 0.53 5.26
CA ALA A 60 -17.45 -0.15 4.29
C ALA A 60 -16.66 -1.12 3.41
N GLY A 61 -15.49 -0.68 2.92
CA GLY A 61 -14.59 -1.51 2.12
C GLY A 61 -14.06 -2.73 2.88
N ALA A 62 -13.55 -2.52 4.09
CA ALA A 62 -13.06 -3.58 4.95
C ALA A 62 -14.17 -4.56 5.36
N SER A 63 -15.36 -4.06 5.70
CA SER A 63 -16.53 -4.91 6.00
C SER A 63 -16.88 -5.83 4.84
N SER A 64 -16.82 -5.29 3.61
CA SER A 64 -17.10 -6.06 2.39
C SER A 64 -16.07 -7.17 2.17
N LEU A 65 -14.78 -6.86 2.32
CA LEU A 65 -13.68 -7.83 2.19
C LEU A 65 -13.72 -8.91 3.27
N SER A 66 -13.81 -8.49 4.54
CA SER A 66 -13.79 -9.42 5.66
C SER A 66 -15.00 -10.34 5.64
N THR A 67 -16.19 -9.83 5.33
CA THR A 67 -17.40 -10.67 5.25
C THR A 67 -17.29 -11.71 4.12
N ALA A 68 -16.75 -11.33 2.97
CA ALA A 68 -16.52 -12.27 1.87
C ALA A 68 -15.49 -13.35 2.25
N ALA A 69 -14.35 -12.95 2.84
CA ALA A 69 -13.33 -13.88 3.32
C ALA A 69 -13.89 -14.85 4.37
N ILE A 70 -14.65 -14.33 5.34
CA ILE A 70 -15.37 -15.11 6.37
C ILE A 70 -16.30 -16.13 5.75
N SER A 71 -17.14 -15.70 4.79
CA SER A 71 -18.10 -16.59 4.15
C SER A 71 -17.41 -17.75 3.42
N MET A 72 -16.20 -17.54 2.91
CA MET A 72 -15.40 -18.58 2.27
C MET A 72 -14.73 -19.49 3.31
N LEU A 73 -14.12 -18.92 4.35
CA LEU A 73 -13.46 -19.66 5.42
C LEU A 73 -14.43 -20.49 6.28
N ASN A 74 -15.62 -19.98 6.59
CA ASN A 74 -16.63 -20.68 7.40
C ASN A 74 -17.18 -21.93 6.73
N SER A 75 -17.05 -22.06 5.41
CA SER A 75 -17.38 -23.30 4.70
C SER A 75 -16.31 -24.39 4.87
N GLN A 76 -15.08 -24.04 5.29
CA GLN A 76 -13.95 -24.97 5.42
C GLN A 76 -13.33 -25.07 6.82
N GLN A 77 -13.54 -24.10 7.74
CA GLN A 77 -13.03 -24.18 9.11
C GLN A 77 -14.02 -23.56 10.13
N LYS A 78 -14.43 -24.36 11.12
CA LYS A 78 -15.13 -23.93 12.34
C LYS A 78 -14.18 -23.18 13.29
N GLY A 79 -13.60 -22.06 12.83
CA GLY A 79 -12.76 -21.21 13.64
C GLY A 79 -13.57 -20.06 14.25
N ASN A 80 -13.51 -19.91 15.57
CA ASN A 80 -14.17 -18.86 16.36
C ASN A 80 -13.47 -17.48 16.24
N TRP A 81 -13.12 -17.04 15.02
CA TRP A 81 -12.29 -15.85 14.76
C TRP A 81 -13.11 -14.55 14.76
N PHE A 82 -14.40 -14.65 15.11
CA PHE A 82 -15.41 -13.58 15.01
C PHE A 82 -16.28 -13.48 16.26
N SER A 83 -15.95 -14.17 17.35
CA SER A 83 -16.58 -13.86 18.63
C SER A 83 -15.94 -12.57 19.16
N SER A 84 -16.77 -11.62 19.59
CA SER A 84 -16.32 -10.48 20.39
C SER A 84 -15.76 -10.90 21.76
N GLN A 85 -15.76 -12.21 22.05
CA GLN A 85 -15.41 -12.80 23.34
C GLN A 85 -14.00 -13.44 23.35
N GLU A 86 -13.40 -13.75 22.20
CA GLU A 86 -12.03 -14.27 22.12
C GLU A 86 -11.10 -13.29 21.38
N GLU A 87 -10.10 -12.74 22.07
CA GLU A 87 -9.08 -11.84 21.51
C GLU A 87 -8.03 -12.60 20.65
N LYS A 88 -8.48 -13.44 19.72
CA LYS A 88 -7.58 -14.09 18.77
C LYS A 88 -7.64 -13.37 17.43
N GLY A 89 -6.81 -12.34 17.31
CA GLY A 89 -6.61 -11.59 16.08
C GLY A 89 -5.93 -12.40 14.98
N LEU A 90 -5.78 -11.75 13.83
CA LEU A 90 -5.05 -12.31 12.70
C LEU A 90 -3.57 -12.48 13.08
N ASP A 91 -3.04 -13.69 12.90
CA ASP A 91 -1.62 -13.96 13.10
C ASP A 91 -0.80 -13.34 11.95
N LEU A 92 -0.43 -12.07 12.13
CA LEU A 92 0.31 -11.31 11.13
C LEU A 92 1.68 -11.91 10.80
N SER A 93 2.28 -12.70 11.71
CA SER A 93 3.59 -13.31 11.50
C SER A 93 3.62 -14.31 10.33
N LYS A 94 2.45 -14.81 9.92
CA LYS A 94 2.29 -15.70 8.76
C LYS A 94 2.13 -14.95 7.44
N ILE A 95 1.92 -13.64 7.50
CA ILE A 95 1.49 -12.82 6.36
C ILE A 95 2.51 -11.72 6.05
N LEU A 96 3.14 -11.14 7.09
CA LEU A 96 4.06 -10.03 7.01
C LEU A 96 5.45 -10.39 7.58
N PRO A 97 6.51 -9.66 7.19
CA PRO A 97 7.83 -9.84 7.78
C PRO A 97 7.85 -9.55 9.28
N ALA A 98 8.76 -10.18 10.02
CA ALA A 98 8.86 -10.01 11.47
C ALA A 98 9.14 -8.56 11.90
N GLU A 99 9.95 -7.83 11.12
CA GLU A 99 10.22 -6.40 11.35
C GLU A 99 8.96 -5.56 11.19
N ARG A 100 8.15 -5.84 10.16
CA ARG A 100 6.86 -5.19 9.93
C ARG A 100 5.90 -5.42 11.09
N VAL A 101 5.77 -6.67 11.54
CA VAL A 101 4.91 -7.02 12.68
C VAL A 101 5.38 -6.29 13.94
N THR A 102 6.70 -6.24 14.19
CA THR A 102 7.28 -5.51 15.32
C THR A 102 6.99 -4.01 15.25
N LEU A 103 7.11 -3.40 14.07
CA LEU A 103 6.75 -1.99 13.85
C LEU A 103 5.27 -1.74 14.13
N LEU A 104 4.37 -2.53 13.55
CA LEU A 104 2.93 -2.40 13.75
C LEU A 104 2.53 -2.56 15.22
N ASN A 105 3.17 -3.47 15.95
CA ASN A 105 2.95 -3.64 17.38
C ASN A 105 3.37 -2.40 18.18
N ARG A 106 4.55 -1.83 17.88
CA ARG A 106 5.04 -0.60 18.54
C ARG A 106 4.15 0.61 18.27
N LEU A 107 3.58 0.69 17.07
CA LEU A 107 2.66 1.76 16.69
C LEU A 107 1.20 1.49 17.09
N HIS A 108 0.91 0.37 17.76
CA HIS A 108 -0.45 -0.08 18.08
C HIS A 108 -1.38 -0.23 16.86
N LEU A 109 -0.81 -0.48 15.68
CA LEU A 109 -1.52 -0.69 14.41
C LEU A 109 -1.87 -2.16 14.12
N THR A 110 -1.47 -3.09 14.99
CA THR A 110 -1.84 -4.51 14.87
C THR A 110 -3.34 -4.71 15.14
N PRO A 111 -4.13 -5.25 14.19
CA PRO A 111 -5.56 -5.46 14.36
C PRO A 111 -5.84 -6.57 15.38
N ARG A 112 -6.72 -6.31 16.36
CA ARG A 112 -7.10 -7.30 17.39
C ARG A 112 -8.14 -8.27 16.88
N ASN A 113 -9.13 -7.75 16.16
CA ASN A 113 -10.18 -8.52 15.52
C ASN A 113 -10.85 -7.60 14.50
N ILE A 114 -10.99 -8.03 13.24
CA ILE A 114 -11.47 -7.14 12.17
C ILE A 114 -12.88 -6.57 12.44
N GLN A 115 -13.82 -7.36 12.98
CA GLN A 115 -15.14 -6.85 13.32
C GLN A 115 -15.07 -5.81 14.45
N ARG A 116 -14.21 -6.04 15.45
CA ARG A 116 -13.94 -5.07 16.51
C ARG A 116 -13.34 -3.79 15.95
N GLU A 117 -12.38 -3.88 15.03
CA GLU A 117 -11.76 -2.69 14.43
C GLU A 117 -12.75 -1.87 13.59
N ILE A 118 -13.65 -2.54 12.85
CA ILE A 118 -14.74 -1.90 12.11
C ILE A 118 -15.69 -1.18 13.08
N VAL A 119 -16.15 -1.86 14.13
CA VAL A 119 -17.08 -1.29 15.11
C VAL A 119 -16.44 -0.14 15.88
N GLU A 120 -15.18 -0.28 16.30
CA GLU A 120 -14.45 0.79 16.99
C GLU A 120 -14.25 2.01 16.09
N LEU A 121 -13.90 1.82 14.81
CA LEU A 121 -13.77 2.93 13.88
C LEU A 121 -15.12 3.63 13.68
N LEU A 122 -16.22 2.88 13.49
CA LEU A 122 -17.57 3.45 13.37
C LEU A 122 -18.00 4.20 14.63
N HIS A 123 -17.61 3.73 15.81
CA HIS A 123 -17.78 4.44 17.06
C HIS A 123 -16.98 5.76 17.08
N ARG A 124 -15.68 5.73 16.79
CA ARG A 124 -14.81 6.92 16.77
C ARG A 124 -15.27 8.01 15.80
N VAL A 125 -15.77 7.63 14.63
CA VAL A 125 -16.26 8.57 13.62
C VAL A 125 -17.71 9.04 13.86
N SER A 126 -18.30 8.67 15.00
CA SER A 126 -19.60 9.19 15.43
C SER A 126 -19.46 10.58 16.05
N ILE A 127 -20.58 11.31 16.09
CA ILE A 127 -20.61 12.66 16.66
C ILE A 127 -20.14 12.64 18.12
N GLY A 128 -19.25 13.59 18.47
CA GLY A 128 -18.81 13.82 19.85
C GLY A 128 -17.86 12.77 20.41
N VAL A 129 -17.32 11.89 19.56
CA VAL A 129 -16.35 10.86 19.96
C VAL A 129 -14.93 11.33 19.63
N ASP A 130 -14.28 10.75 18.62
CA ASP A 130 -12.89 11.08 18.31
C ASP A 130 -12.86 12.36 17.46
N GLN A 131 -12.24 13.42 17.97
CA GLN A 131 -12.11 14.71 17.30
C GLN A 131 -10.71 14.92 16.69
N GLU A 132 -9.76 14.04 16.99
CA GLU A 132 -8.37 14.17 16.53
C GLU A 132 -8.19 13.46 15.18
N CYS A 133 -7.83 14.23 14.15
CA CYS A 133 -7.65 13.74 12.79
C CYS A 133 -6.68 12.54 12.74
N GLU A 134 -5.50 12.68 13.35
CA GLU A 134 -4.46 11.64 13.36
C GLU A 134 -4.91 10.36 14.08
N HIS A 135 -5.62 10.46 15.21
CA HIS A 135 -6.14 9.28 15.92
C HIS A 135 -7.13 8.47 15.06
N ILE A 136 -8.02 9.17 14.35
CA ILE A 136 -8.98 8.55 13.43
C ILE A 136 -8.24 7.86 12.28
N LEU A 137 -7.22 8.51 11.71
CA LEU A 137 -6.46 7.97 10.59
C LEU A 137 -5.60 6.76 10.99
N LEU A 138 -4.97 6.77 12.17
CA LEU A 138 -4.26 5.61 12.71
C LEU A 138 -5.20 4.41 12.93
N GLN A 139 -6.38 4.63 13.52
CA GLN A 139 -7.38 3.56 13.64
C GLN A 139 -7.90 3.11 12.27
N THR A 140 -8.01 4.02 11.30
CA THR A 140 -8.40 3.71 9.93
C THR A 140 -7.38 2.80 9.24
N LEU A 141 -6.07 3.08 9.39
CA LEU A 141 -4.99 2.21 8.90
C LEU A 141 -5.05 0.81 9.54
N ARG A 142 -5.17 0.74 10.87
CA ARG A 142 -5.29 -0.53 11.62
C ARG A 142 -6.46 -1.38 11.14
N MET A 143 -7.62 -0.75 11.00
CA MET A 143 -8.86 -1.41 10.57
C MET A 143 -8.72 -1.90 9.13
N SER A 144 -8.23 -1.07 8.21
CA SER A 144 -8.02 -1.44 6.81
C SER A 144 -7.01 -2.57 6.64
N LEU A 145 -5.94 -2.57 7.42
CA LEU A 145 -4.95 -3.65 7.47
C LEU A 145 -5.63 -4.98 7.81
N GLY A 146 -6.44 -5.03 8.88
CA GLY A 146 -7.19 -6.23 9.24
C GLY A 146 -8.17 -6.68 8.15
N GLY A 147 -8.80 -5.73 7.45
CA GLY A 147 -9.77 -6.01 6.39
C GLY A 147 -9.14 -6.71 5.19
N VAL A 148 -8.04 -6.16 4.68
CA VAL A 148 -7.33 -6.73 3.51
C VAL A 148 -6.60 -8.01 3.86
N LEU A 149 -5.89 -8.06 4.99
CA LEU A 149 -5.13 -9.25 5.36
C LEU A 149 -6.03 -10.42 5.78
N SER A 150 -7.31 -10.20 6.10
CA SER A 150 -8.27 -11.28 6.29
C SER A 150 -8.42 -12.16 5.03
N SER A 151 -8.22 -11.57 3.83
CA SER A 151 -8.28 -12.31 2.57
C SER A 151 -7.00 -13.10 2.29
N ALA A 152 -5.89 -12.78 2.96
CA ALA A 152 -4.64 -13.53 2.88
C ALA A 152 -4.73 -14.93 3.53
N LEU A 153 -5.75 -15.16 4.37
CA LEU A 153 -6.05 -16.45 4.98
C LEU A 153 -6.76 -17.43 4.06
N LEU A 154 -7.28 -16.96 2.92
CA LEU A 154 -7.91 -17.84 1.96
C LEU A 154 -6.84 -18.85 1.48
N PRO A 155 -7.16 -20.16 1.46
CA PRO A 155 -6.18 -21.17 1.12
C PRO A 155 -5.57 -20.88 -0.26
N ASP A 156 -4.25 -21.04 -0.35
CA ASP A 156 -3.57 -21.13 -1.65
C ASP A 156 -4.03 -22.45 -2.27
N ASP A 157 -4.43 -22.44 -3.54
CA ASP A 157 -4.99 -23.58 -4.28
C ASP A 157 -3.97 -24.71 -4.55
N LYS A 158 -3.19 -25.10 -3.55
CA LYS A 158 -2.32 -26.28 -3.59
C LYS A 158 -3.18 -27.52 -3.35
N GLY A 159 -3.89 -27.92 -4.40
CA GLY A 159 -4.38 -29.29 -4.55
C GLY A 159 -5.83 -29.58 -4.15
N SER A 160 -6.69 -28.55 -4.02
CA SER A 160 -8.09 -28.79 -3.72
C SER A 160 -8.98 -28.60 -4.95
N ALA A 161 -9.65 -29.66 -5.38
CA ALA A 161 -10.76 -29.63 -6.33
C ALA A 161 -12.03 -28.95 -5.75
N THR A 162 -11.88 -28.02 -4.80
CA THR A 162 -12.98 -27.21 -4.27
C THR A 162 -12.98 -25.83 -4.92
N VAL A 163 -13.57 -25.81 -6.12
CA VAL A 163 -14.34 -24.70 -6.69
C VAL A 163 -13.62 -23.35 -6.69
N ASP A 164 -12.83 -23.16 -7.73
CA ASP A 164 -12.51 -21.89 -8.37
C ASP A 164 -13.68 -20.88 -8.26
N ILE A 165 -13.61 -19.95 -7.31
CA ILE A 165 -14.26 -18.64 -7.49
C ILE A 165 -13.36 -17.75 -8.36
N ASP A 166 -12.12 -18.19 -8.57
CA ASP A 166 -11.19 -17.62 -9.52
C ASP A 166 -11.66 -17.87 -10.95
N THR A 167 -11.32 -16.94 -11.81
CA THR A 167 -11.50 -16.85 -13.26
C THR A 167 -11.43 -18.13 -14.11
N ALA A 168 -11.02 -19.29 -13.58
CA ALA A 168 -11.15 -20.58 -14.26
C ALA A 168 -12.63 -21.03 -14.41
N MET A 169 -13.54 -20.58 -13.54
CA MET A 169 -14.99 -20.75 -13.71
C MET A 169 -15.63 -19.71 -14.64
N LEU A 170 -14.86 -18.82 -15.26
CA LEU A 170 -15.35 -17.83 -16.22
C LEU A 170 -14.68 -18.13 -17.57
N SER A 171 -15.12 -19.22 -18.21
CA SER A 171 -14.61 -19.64 -19.52
C SER A 171 -14.69 -18.48 -20.52
N SER A 172 -13.59 -18.22 -21.21
CA SER A 172 -13.52 -17.25 -22.31
C SER A 172 -14.21 -17.73 -23.59
N GLU A 173 -14.43 -19.05 -23.72
CA GLU A 173 -15.02 -19.64 -24.93
C GLU A 173 -16.54 -19.52 -24.97
N LYS A 174 -17.18 -19.48 -23.80
CA LYS A 174 -18.63 -19.50 -23.67
C LYS A 174 -19.13 -18.34 -22.81
N PRO A 175 -20.29 -17.75 -23.13
CA PRO A 175 -20.91 -16.77 -22.28
C PRO A 175 -21.11 -17.32 -20.87
N THR A 176 -20.79 -16.55 -19.84
CA THR A 176 -20.97 -16.95 -18.45
C THR A 176 -22.36 -16.58 -17.96
N VAL A 177 -23.07 -17.59 -17.45
CA VAL A 177 -24.34 -17.46 -16.76
C VAL A 177 -24.16 -17.88 -15.30
N ILE A 178 -24.44 -16.96 -14.37
CA ILE A 178 -24.50 -17.30 -12.95
C ILE A 178 -25.92 -17.74 -12.59
N LEU A 179 -26.04 -18.88 -11.93
CA LEU A 179 -27.25 -19.35 -11.28
C LEU A 179 -27.23 -18.97 -9.81
N PHE A 180 -28.21 -18.20 -9.36
CA PHE A 180 -28.35 -17.79 -7.97
C PHE A 180 -29.78 -18.07 -7.47
N GLY A 181 -29.91 -18.66 -6.28
CA GLY A 181 -31.19 -19.15 -5.78
C GLY A 181 -31.60 -20.50 -6.38
N ASN A 182 -32.88 -20.83 -6.30
CA ASN A 182 -33.41 -22.15 -6.66
C ASN A 182 -33.72 -22.26 -8.17
N VAL A 183 -32.73 -21.93 -9.00
CA VAL A 183 -32.86 -21.99 -10.46
C VAL A 183 -31.98 -23.08 -11.07
N GLN A 184 -32.45 -23.63 -12.19
CA GLN A 184 -31.75 -24.66 -12.95
C GLN A 184 -31.68 -24.25 -14.41
N LEU A 185 -30.50 -24.45 -14.99
CA LEU A 185 -30.23 -24.23 -16.39
C LEU A 185 -29.18 -25.26 -16.81
N SER A 186 -29.33 -25.80 -18.02
CA SER A 186 -28.34 -26.68 -18.63
C SER A 186 -28.20 -26.28 -20.08
N SER A 187 -26.96 -26.06 -20.53
CA SER A 187 -26.63 -25.86 -21.93
C SER A 187 -25.12 -26.00 -22.10
N ASP A 188 -24.75 -26.66 -23.19
CA ASP A 188 -23.39 -26.80 -23.69
C ASP A 188 -22.83 -25.51 -24.31
N LYS A 189 -23.67 -24.52 -24.62
CA LYS A 189 -23.27 -23.26 -25.29
C LYS A 189 -22.82 -22.17 -24.34
N ILE A 190 -23.11 -22.31 -23.05
CA ILE A 190 -22.80 -21.34 -22.00
C ILE A 190 -21.99 -22.01 -20.91
N ASN A 191 -21.22 -21.20 -20.19
CA ASN A 191 -20.52 -21.59 -19.00
C ASN A 191 -21.42 -21.26 -17.79
N ILE A 192 -21.76 -22.28 -17.00
CA ILE A 192 -22.75 -22.16 -15.93
C ILE A 192 -22.04 -22.22 -14.58
N VAL A 193 -22.18 -21.15 -13.80
CA VAL A 193 -21.59 -21.04 -12.46
C VAL A 193 -22.70 -20.96 -11.44
N ARG A 194 -22.78 -21.93 -10.52
CA ARG A 194 -23.78 -21.90 -9.44
C ARG A 194 -23.20 -21.22 -8.22
N VAL A 195 -23.95 -20.27 -7.68
CA VAL A 195 -23.56 -19.48 -6.51
C VAL A 195 -24.61 -19.62 -5.41
N ASP A 196 -24.15 -19.94 -4.22
CA ASP A 196 -24.96 -20.22 -3.02
C ASP A 196 -25.07 -19.03 -2.05
N SER A 197 -24.30 -17.96 -2.29
CA SER A 197 -24.20 -16.80 -1.41
C SER A 197 -24.27 -15.51 -2.21
N LEU A 198 -25.09 -14.57 -1.75
CA LEU A 198 -25.20 -13.24 -2.35
C LEU A 198 -23.81 -12.59 -2.46
N LEU A 199 -23.00 -12.66 -1.41
CA LEU A 199 -21.66 -12.07 -1.38
C LEU A 199 -20.73 -12.60 -2.48
N LYS A 200 -20.79 -13.91 -2.76
CA LYS A 200 -20.04 -14.52 -3.86
C LYS A 200 -20.53 -14.01 -5.22
N LEU A 201 -21.84 -13.86 -5.38
CA LEU A 201 -22.44 -13.32 -6.60
C LEU A 201 -22.01 -11.86 -6.82
N GLU A 202 -22.04 -11.02 -5.77
CA GLU A 202 -21.58 -9.64 -5.85
C GLU A 202 -20.10 -9.55 -6.19
N ALA A 203 -19.26 -10.42 -5.60
CA ALA A 203 -17.83 -10.49 -5.96
C ALA A 203 -17.61 -10.91 -7.42
N LEU A 204 -18.34 -11.92 -7.92
CA LEU A 204 -18.23 -12.36 -9.31
C LEU A 204 -18.72 -11.31 -10.30
N LEU A 205 -19.78 -10.56 -9.98
CA LEU A 205 -20.26 -9.46 -10.81
C LEU A 205 -19.19 -8.38 -11.02
N THR A 206 -18.36 -8.12 -10.02
CA THR A 206 -17.26 -7.15 -10.16
C THR A 206 -16.15 -7.60 -11.11
N SER A 207 -16.12 -8.86 -11.56
CA SER A 207 -15.18 -9.30 -12.60
C SER A 207 -15.45 -8.62 -13.95
N GLY A 208 -16.70 -8.24 -14.24
CA GLY A 208 -17.09 -7.80 -15.58
C GLY A 208 -17.10 -8.92 -16.63
N LEU A 209 -17.05 -10.19 -16.22
CA LEU A 209 -17.09 -11.36 -17.12
C LEU A 209 -18.44 -12.10 -17.09
N VAL A 210 -19.36 -11.67 -16.24
CA VAL A 210 -20.70 -12.27 -16.10
C VAL A 210 -21.62 -11.70 -17.16
N ASP A 211 -22.21 -12.53 -18.02
CA ASP A 211 -23.10 -12.06 -19.09
C ASP A 211 -24.56 -12.05 -18.65
N VAL A 212 -24.96 -13.06 -17.88
CA VAL A 212 -26.30 -13.17 -17.31
C VAL A 212 -26.22 -13.65 -15.86
N VAL A 213 -27.04 -13.06 -15.00
CA VAL A 213 -27.41 -13.63 -13.70
C VAL A 213 -28.83 -14.14 -13.81
N PHE A 214 -29.02 -15.44 -13.66
CA PHE A 214 -30.34 -16.07 -13.57
C PHE A 214 -30.67 -16.35 -12.11
N CYS A 215 -31.77 -15.79 -11.63
CA CYS A 215 -32.27 -16.01 -10.28
C CYS A 215 -33.77 -15.80 -10.18
N ASP A 216 -34.42 -16.58 -9.34
CA ASP A 216 -35.86 -16.53 -9.04
C ASP A 216 -36.31 -15.12 -8.59
N ALA A 217 -35.55 -14.51 -7.69
CA ALA A 217 -35.77 -13.14 -7.23
C ALA A 217 -34.48 -12.33 -7.33
N ILE A 218 -34.41 -11.42 -8.31
CA ILE A 218 -33.23 -10.58 -8.54
C ILE A 218 -33.05 -9.60 -7.38
N PRO A 219 -31.98 -9.72 -6.57
CA PRO A 219 -31.70 -8.74 -5.54
C PRO A 219 -31.44 -7.37 -6.16
N ALA A 220 -31.93 -6.29 -5.54
CA ALA A 220 -31.75 -4.95 -6.08
C ALA A 220 -30.27 -4.57 -6.24
N SER A 221 -29.40 -5.00 -5.32
CA SER A 221 -27.95 -4.77 -5.41
C SER A 221 -27.35 -5.46 -6.63
N VAL A 222 -27.71 -6.72 -6.88
CA VAL A 222 -27.28 -7.54 -8.04
C VAL A 222 -27.72 -6.89 -9.34
N LYS A 223 -28.97 -6.43 -9.43
CA LYS A 223 -29.48 -5.70 -10.60
C LYS A 223 -28.65 -4.44 -10.86
N TYR A 224 -28.44 -3.63 -9.83
CA TYR A 224 -27.68 -2.38 -9.94
C TYR A 224 -26.21 -2.61 -10.31
N MET A 225 -25.56 -3.61 -9.72
CA MET A 225 -24.20 -4.00 -10.09
C MET A 225 -24.14 -4.52 -11.52
N GLY A 226 -25.09 -5.35 -11.95
CA GLY A 226 -25.16 -5.83 -13.32
C GLY A 226 -25.29 -4.68 -14.33
N GLU A 227 -26.11 -3.67 -14.01
CA GLU A 227 -26.27 -2.44 -14.80
C GLU A 227 -25.00 -1.55 -14.82
N CYS A 228 -24.05 -1.74 -13.91
CA CYS A 228 -22.73 -1.10 -13.98
C CYS A 228 -21.82 -1.74 -15.04
N TYR A 229 -22.17 -2.93 -15.54
CA TYR A 229 -21.47 -3.66 -16.59
C TYR A 229 -22.43 -3.93 -17.76
N HIS A 230 -22.16 -4.97 -18.54
CA HIS A 230 -23.03 -5.49 -19.61
C HIS A 230 -23.97 -6.60 -19.12
N THR A 231 -23.84 -7.01 -17.86
CA THR A 231 -24.56 -8.15 -17.28
C THR A 231 -26.07 -7.89 -17.22
N THR A 232 -26.85 -8.83 -17.74
CA THR A 232 -28.32 -8.77 -17.59
C THR A 232 -28.77 -9.72 -16.49
N CYS A 233 -29.53 -9.20 -15.53
CA CYS A 233 -30.18 -10.03 -14.53
C CYS A 233 -31.57 -10.45 -15.02
N VAL A 234 -31.89 -11.74 -14.97
CA VAL A 234 -33.14 -12.31 -15.45
C VAL A 234 -33.74 -13.25 -14.40
N SER A 235 -35.07 -13.29 -14.34
CA SER A 235 -35.83 -14.20 -13.49
C SER A 235 -36.61 -15.25 -14.27
N ASP A 236 -36.51 -15.22 -15.60
CA ASP A 236 -37.14 -16.15 -16.50
C ASP A 236 -36.08 -16.89 -17.32
N SER A 237 -36.29 -18.19 -17.54
CA SER A 237 -35.37 -19.06 -18.27
C SER A 237 -35.38 -18.81 -19.78
N SER A 238 -36.41 -18.14 -20.29
CA SER A 238 -36.59 -17.88 -21.72
C SER A 238 -35.45 -17.04 -22.31
N GLY A 239 -34.79 -17.61 -23.30
CA GLY A 239 -33.77 -16.91 -24.09
C GLY A 239 -32.50 -16.56 -23.32
N ILE A 240 -32.23 -17.17 -22.15
CA ILE A 240 -31.00 -16.92 -21.37
C ILE A 240 -29.76 -17.11 -22.24
N VAL A 241 -29.67 -18.22 -22.97
CA VAL A 241 -28.51 -18.52 -23.83
C VAL A 241 -28.31 -17.44 -24.88
N ALA A 242 -29.38 -17.02 -25.55
CA ALA A 242 -29.32 -15.95 -26.56
C ALA A 242 -28.92 -14.60 -25.95
N LYS A 243 -29.45 -14.26 -24.77
CA LYS A 243 -29.08 -13.06 -24.02
C LYS A 243 -27.61 -13.10 -23.60
N ALA A 244 -27.14 -14.24 -23.10
CA ALA A 244 -25.76 -14.41 -22.68
C ALA A 244 -24.80 -14.25 -23.88
N ILE A 245 -25.08 -14.89 -25.02
CA ILE A 245 -24.32 -14.70 -26.27
C ILE A 245 -24.34 -13.23 -26.72
N GLY A 246 -25.51 -12.60 -26.72
CA GLY A 246 -25.67 -11.20 -27.12
C GLY A 246 -25.05 -10.20 -26.15
N ASN A 247 -24.89 -10.56 -24.87
CA ASN A 247 -24.23 -9.75 -23.87
C ASN A 247 -22.71 -9.95 -23.89
N GLN A 248 -22.23 -11.17 -24.20
CA GLN A 248 -20.81 -11.46 -24.35
C GLN A 248 -20.13 -10.52 -25.36
N SER A 249 -20.80 -10.18 -26.46
CA SER A 249 -20.32 -9.21 -27.45
C SER A 249 -20.44 -7.74 -27.01
N LYS A 250 -21.26 -7.46 -26.00
CA LYS A 250 -21.47 -6.12 -25.40
C LYS A 250 -20.71 -5.91 -24.11
N ARG A 251 -19.92 -6.90 -23.67
CA ARG A 251 -18.89 -6.68 -22.67
C ARG A 251 -18.26 -5.34 -23.02
N THR A 252 -18.21 -4.41 -22.07
CA THR A 252 -17.70 -3.04 -22.30
C THR A 252 -16.24 -3.03 -22.77
N GLN A 253 -15.64 -4.20 -22.93
CA GLN A 253 -14.38 -4.55 -23.56
C GLN A 253 -14.68 -5.41 -24.79
N THR A 254 -14.22 -4.97 -25.96
CA THR A 254 -14.28 -5.73 -27.22
C THR A 254 -13.34 -6.93 -27.14
N LEU A 255 -13.75 -8.00 -26.47
CA LEU A 255 -12.94 -9.20 -26.24
C LEU A 255 -12.55 -9.90 -27.55
N ASN A 256 -11.35 -9.62 -28.03
CA ASN A 256 -10.54 -10.55 -28.79
C ASN A 256 -9.58 -11.23 -27.80
N PHE A 257 -10.15 -12.01 -26.88
CA PHE A 257 -9.38 -12.73 -25.87
C PHE A 257 -8.41 -13.71 -26.55
N LYS A 258 -7.11 -13.49 -26.41
CA LYS A 258 -6.06 -14.30 -27.06
C LYS A 258 -5.74 -15.58 -26.28
N GLY A 259 -6.77 -16.38 -26.00
CA GLY A 259 -6.64 -17.70 -25.36
C GLY A 259 -6.68 -17.69 -23.83
N ALA A 260 -6.66 -18.86 -23.20
CA ALA A 260 -6.78 -18.99 -21.74
C ALA A 260 -5.59 -18.37 -20.98
N ILE A 261 -5.88 -17.60 -19.92
CA ILE A 261 -4.85 -17.08 -19.00
C ILE A 261 -4.38 -18.23 -18.11
N LYS A 262 -3.15 -18.70 -18.33
CA LYS A 262 -2.53 -19.69 -17.45
C LYS A 262 -2.00 -18.96 -16.21
N GLN A 263 -2.45 -19.36 -15.03
CA GLN A 263 -1.83 -18.95 -13.77
C GLN A 263 -0.39 -19.50 -13.73
N PRO A 264 0.66 -18.66 -13.81
CA PRO A 264 2.02 -19.15 -13.77
C PRO A 264 2.32 -19.71 -12.37
N LYS A 265 3.16 -20.75 -12.29
CA LYS A 265 3.70 -21.21 -11.00
C LYS A 265 4.72 -20.20 -10.49
N LEU A 266 4.22 -19.15 -9.84
CA LEU A 266 5.05 -18.16 -9.17
C LEU A 266 5.70 -18.81 -7.95
N SER A 267 7.01 -18.65 -7.84
CA SER A 267 7.72 -18.91 -6.59
C SER A 267 8.48 -17.66 -6.19
N ALA A 268 8.47 -17.36 -4.90
CA ALA A 268 9.21 -16.23 -4.35
C ALA A 268 10.70 -16.27 -4.71
N ARG A 269 11.30 -17.46 -4.84
CA ARG A 269 12.70 -17.63 -5.24
C ARG A 269 12.99 -17.11 -6.66
N ILE A 270 12.10 -17.39 -7.61
CA ILE A 270 12.23 -16.92 -9.01
C ILE A 270 12.18 -15.38 -9.04
N LEU A 271 11.18 -14.78 -8.39
CA LEU A 271 11.03 -13.32 -8.36
C LEU A 271 12.14 -12.63 -7.56
N LYS A 272 12.59 -13.23 -6.46
CA LYS A 272 13.73 -12.75 -5.69
C LYS A 272 15.00 -12.69 -6.54
N ASN A 273 15.34 -13.76 -7.26
CA ASN A 273 16.52 -13.74 -8.13
C ASN A 273 16.36 -12.68 -9.22
N ALA A 274 15.17 -12.55 -9.81
CA ALA A 274 14.90 -11.53 -10.81
C ALA A 274 15.16 -10.10 -10.31
N ILE A 275 14.72 -9.78 -9.09
CA ILE A 275 14.94 -8.45 -8.48
C ILE A 275 16.42 -8.26 -8.12
N MET A 276 17.00 -9.23 -7.42
CA MET A 276 18.35 -9.09 -6.85
C MET A 276 19.46 -9.16 -7.90
N GLU A 277 19.27 -9.91 -8.98
CA GLU A 277 20.20 -9.99 -10.12
C GLU A 277 19.95 -8.88 -11.14
N SER A 278 19.00 -7.96 -10.88
CA SER A 278 18.59 -6.90 -11.80
C SER A 278 18.05 -7.39 -13.14
N ASN A 279 17.44 -8.57 -13.21
CA ASN A 279 16.72 -9.01 -14.41
C ASN A 279 15.38 -8.27 -14.58
N ILE A 280 14.82 -7.74 -13.49
CA ILE A 280 13.67 -6.82 -13.53
C ILE A 280 13.97 -5.58 -12.70
N ARG A 281 13.39 -4.44 -13.11
CA ARG A 281 13.50 -3.17 -12.38
C ARG A 281 12.80 -3.25 -11.04
N GLY A 282 11.60 -3.79 -11.02
CA GLY A 282 10.80 -3.98 -9.82
C GLY A 282 9.45 -4.58 -10.15
N ILE A 283 8.53 -4.51 -9.19
CA ILE A 283 7.16 -5.00 -9.36
C ILE A 283 6.18 -3.85 -9.16
N VAL A 284 5.28 -3.64 -10.11
CA VAL A 284 4.11 -2.78 -9.90
C VAL A 284 2.89 -3.66 -9.72
N TRP A 285 2.21 -3.48 -8.59
CA TRP A 285 0.89 -4.03 -8.36
C TRP A 285 -0.16 -3.07 -8.90
N LEU A 286 -0.88 -3.47 -9.94
CA LEU A 286 -2.00 -2.74 -10.53
C LEU A 286 -3.32 -3.29 -9.97
N SER A 287 -4.06 -2.46 -9.24
CA SER A 287 -5.42 -2.75 -8.79
C SER A 287 -6.35 -1.56 -9.08
N GLY A 288 -7.60 -1.64 -8.63
CA GLY A 288 -8.60 -0.60 -8.81
C GLY A 288 -9.77 -1.01 -9.70
N CYS A 289 -10.84 -0.23 -9.62
CA CYS A 289 -12.07 -0.43 -10.38
C CYS A 289 -12.09 0.42 -11.65
N ILE A 290 -12.83 -0.04 -12.67
CA ILE A 290 -13.20 0.81 -13.81
C ILE A 290 -14.11 1.93 -13.30
N ASN A 291 -13.77 3.17 -13.64
CA ASN A 291 -14.59 4.34 -13.34
C ASN A 291 -15.11 4.93 -14.65
N PRO A 292 -16.41 4.77 -14.97
CA PRO A 292 -16.94 5.23 -16.25
C PRO A 292 -16.92 6.76 -16.43
N CYS A 293 -16.71 7.52 -15.35
CA CYS A 293 -16.58 8.97 -15.44
C CYS A 293 -15.17 9.42 -15.85
N LEU A 294 -14.23 8.50 -16.01
CA LEU A 294 -12.82 8.77 -16.33
C LEU A 294 -12.40 7.97 -17.57
N SER A 295 -11.44 8.50 -18.33
CA SER A 295 -10.75 7.73 -19.35
C SER A 295 -9.93 6.61 -18.70
N ASP A 296 -9.99 5.40 -19.25
CA ASP A 296 -9.23 4.27 -18.73
C ASP A 296 -7.83 4.21 -19.35
N GLU A 297 -6.80 4.55 -18.57
CA GLU A 297 -5.40 4.58 -19.03
C GLU A 297 -4.61 3.32 -18.62
N ARG A 298 -5.28 2.28 -18.10
CA ARG A 298 -4.62 1.05 -17.60
C ARG A 298 -3.69 0.40 -18.61
N GLU A 299 -4.15 0.19 -19.84
CA GLU A 299 -3.33 -0.46 -20.87
C GLU A 299 -2.08 0.38 -21.17
N LYS A 300 -2.22 1.70 -21.26
CA LYS A 300 -1.11 2.64 -21.48
C LYS A 300 -0.07 2.54 -20.36
N ILE A 301 -0.52 2.62 -19.10
CA ILE A 301 0.33 2.49 -17.91
C ILE A 301 1.07 1.14 -17.93
N VAL A 302 0.37 0.04 -18.21
CA VAL A 302 1.00 -1.29 -18.26
C VAL A 302 2.03 -1.39 -19.37
N ARG A 303 1.73 -0.88 -20.58
CA ARG A 303 2.67 -0.87 -21.70
C ARG A 303 3.94 -0.09 -21.39
N GLU A 304 3.81 1.05 -20.72
CA GLU A 304 4.93 1.86 -20.26
C GLU A 304 5.79 1.11 -19.22
N LEU A 305 5.15 0.48 -18.23
CA LEU A 305 5.84 -0.28 -17.19
C LEU A 305 6.60 -1.48 -17.76
N VAL A 306 5.96 -2.31 -18.57
CA VAL A 306 6.63 -3.49 -19.15
C VAL A 306 7.73 -3.10 -20.13
N ALA A 307 7.61 -1.96 -20.81
CA ALA A 307 8.66 -1.42 -21.68
C ALA A 307 9.90 -0.96 -20.90
N ASN A 308 9.73 -0.64 -19.61
CA ASN A 308 10.81 -0.24 -18.70
C ASN A 308 11.23 -1.35 -17.73
N ASP A 309 11.05 -2.62 -18.15
CA ASP A 309 11.47 -3.83 -17.42
C ASP A 309 10.81 -4.00 -16.04
N VAL A 310 9.60 -3.48 -15.87
CA VAL A 310 8.79 -3.69 -14.65
C VAL A 310 7.83 -4.86 -14.85
N LEU A 311 7.90 -5.85 -13.95
CA LEU A 311 6.91 -6.93 -13.90
C LEU A 311 5.62 -6.39 -13.28
N VAL A 312 4.48 -6.62 -13.94
CA VAL A 312 3.18 -6.10 -13.45
C VAL A 312 2.35 -7.23 -12.86
N ILE A 313 1.94 -7.08 -11.60
CA ILE A 313 0.95 -7.93 -10.96
C ILE A 313 -0.42 -7.23 -11.05
N VAL A 314 -1.44 -7.91 -11.53
CA VAL A 314 -2.78 -7.36 -11.72
C VAL A 314 -3.79 -8.09 -10.85
N THR A 315 -4.67 -7.33 -10.19
CA THR A 315 -5.80 -7.88 -9.44
C THR A 315 -7.12 -7.18 -9.79
N GLY A 316 -8.22 -7.91 -9.56
CA GLY A 316 -9.58 -7.38 -9.70
C GLY A 316 -9.90 -6.88 -11.10
N CYS A 317 -10.69 -5.80 -11.18
CA CYS A 317 -11.16 -5.24 -12.45
C CYS A 317 -10.05 -4.69 -13.35
N SER A 318 -8.81 -4.56 -12.87
CA SER A 318 -7.72 -4.00 -13.67
C SER A 318 -7.25 -4.93 -14.78
N ILE A 319 -7.60 -6.23 -14.73
CA ILE A 319 -7.34 -7.18 -15.82
C ILE A 319 -8.09 -6.81 -17.11
N ASN A 320 -9.21 -6.12 -16.99
CA ASN A 320 -10.19 -5.95 -18.05
C ASN A 320 -9.65 -5.25 -19.30
N GLN A 321 -8.76 -4.26 -19.13
CA GLN A 321 -8.13 -3.55 -20.26
C GLN A 321 -6.90 -4.28 -20.83
N LEU A 322 -6.54 -5.42 -20.24
CA LEU A 322 -5.33 -6.17 -20.60
C LEU A 322 -5.66 -7.48 -21.31
N MET A 323 -6.93 -7.89 -21.29
CA MET A 323 -7.41 -9.18 -21.82
C MET A 323 -7.20 -9.37 -23.33
N ASP A 324 -7.21 -8.29 -24.11
CA ASP A 324 -6.96 -8.35 -25.56
C ASP A 324 -5.47 -8.23 -25.91
N THR A 325 -4.63 -8.02 -24.89
CA THR A 325 -3.19 -7.90 -25.04
C THR A 325 -2.53 -9.28 -24.98
N ASN A 326 -1.42 -9.45 -25.68
CA ASN A 326 -0.59 -10.65 -25.55
C ASN A 326 0.24 -10.68 -24.26
N LEU A 327 0.27 -9.58 -23.48
CA LEU A 327 1.14 -9.39 -22.33
C LEU A 327 0.78 -10.30 -21.14
N LEU A 328 -0.45 -10.84 -21.10
CA LEU A 328 -0.89 -11.83 -20.12
C LEU A 328 -0.47 -13.27 -20.47
N HIS A 329 0.07 -13.50 -21.67
CA HIS A 329 0.40 -14.84 -22.16
C HIS A 329 1.90 -15.04 -22.40
N GLN A 330 2.56 -14.03 -22.97
CA GLN A 330 3.97 -14.12 -23.35
C GLN A 330 4.59 -12.72 -23.45
N PRO A 331 5.92 -12.59 -23.33
CA PRO A 331 6.58 -11.31 -23.44
C PRO A 331 6.66 -10.86 -24.91
N VAL A 332 5.71 -10.01 -25.32
CA VAL A 332 5.68 -9.38 -26.66
C VAL A 332 6.13 -7.92 -26.60
N ALA A 333 6.44 -7.31 -27.74
CA ALA A 333 6.62 -5.85 -27.80
C ALA A 333 5.37 -5.13 -27.22
N PRO A 334 5.56 -4.12 -26.35
CA PRO A 334 6.80 -3.39 -26.10
C PRO A 334 7.64 -3.86 -24.88
N THR A 335 7.47 -5.09 -24.38
CA THR A 335 8.23 -5.60 -23.20
C THR A 335 9.73 -5.34 -23.33
N GLY A 336 10.34 -4.73 -22.32
CA GLY A 336 11.77 -4.44 -22.26
C GLY A 336 12.63 -5.70 -22.36
N GLU A 337 13.89 -5.54 -22.74
CA GLU A 337 14.79 -6.65 -23.06
C GLU A 337 15.03 -7.57 -21.86
N PHE A 338 15.30 -7.01 -20.69
CA PHE A 338 15.60 -7.76 -19.47
C PHE A 338 14.37 -8.51 -18.95
N LEU A 339 13.22 -7.82 -18.92
CA LEU A 339 11.96 -8.46 -18.53
C LEU A 339 11.56 -9.55 -19.52
N ARG A 340 11.77 -9.33 -20.83
CA ARG A 340 11.49 -10.35 -21.85
C ARG A 340 12.35 -11.59 -21.64
N GLU A 341 13.67 -11.44 -21.52
CA GLU A 341 14.60 -12.55 -21.30
C GLU A 341 14.25 -13.33 -20.03
N PHE A 342 13.95 -12.62 -18.95
CA PHE A 342 13.51 -13.23 -17.69
C PHE A 342 12.21 -14.02 -17.87
N CYS A 343 11.19 -13.42 -18.49
CA CYS A 343 9.89 -14.04 -18.76
C CYS A 343 10.02 -15.31 -19.62
N GLU A 344 10.86 -15.29 -20.66
CA GLU A 344 11.13 -16.45 -21.51
C GLU A 344 11.81 -17.59 -20.74
N LYS A 345 12.87 -17.28 -19.96
CA LYS A 345 13.59 -18.27 -19.15
C LYS A 345 12.73 -18.88 -18.05
N ALA A 346 11.94 -18.05 -17.37
CA ALA A 346 11.07 -18.47 -16.28
C ALA A 346 9.73 -19.06 -16.78
N ASN A 347 9.45 -18.96 -18.09
CA ASN A 347 8.19 -19.35 -18.70
C ASN A 347 6.96 -18.70 -18.01
N ILE A 348 7.03 -17.38 -17.82
CA ILE A 348 5.97 -16.56 -17.23
C ILE A 348 5.69 -15.31 -18.09
N PRO A 349 4.45 -14.78 -18.10
CA PRO A 349 4.15 -13.54 -18.81
C PRO A 349 4.68 -12.28 -18.06
N PRO A 350 4.90 -11.16 -18.76
CA PRO A 350 5.32 -9.89 -18.14
C PRO A 350 4.21 -9.23 -17.31
N VAL A 351 2.95 -9.59 -17.57
CA VAL A 351 1.78 -9.18 -16.80
C VAL A 351 1.14 -10.44 -16.20
N ILE A 352 1.00 -10.44 -14.88
CA ILE A 352 0.54 -11.60 -14.11
C ILE A 352 -0.76 -11.25 -13.42
N TYR A 353 -1.84 -11.92 -13.79
CA TYR A 353 -3.09 -11.81 -13.06
C TYR A 353 -3.11 -12.77 -11.86
N LEU A 354 -3.21 -12.23 -10.65
CA LEU A 354 -3.26 -13.03 -9.40
C LEU A 354 -4.66 -13.28 -8.87
N GLY A 355 -5.70 -12.75 -9.53
CA GLY A 355 -7.09 -13.02 -9.17
C GLY A 355 -7.90 -11.79 -8.81
N THR A 356 -9.08 -12.02 -8.25
CA THR A 356 -10.04 -10.96 -7.91
C THR A 356 -9.55 -10.08 -6.74
N CYS A 357 -10.33 -9.06 -6.35
CA CYS A 357 -10.02 -8.25 -5.16
C CYS A 357 -9.86 -9.08 -3.86
N LEU A 358 -10.34 -10.34 -3.81
CA LEU A 358 -10.13 -11.22 -2.65
C LEU A 358 -8.72 -11.81 -2.59
N LYS A 359 -7.95 -11.79 -3.68
CA LYS A 359 -6.56 -12.26 -3.70
C LYS A 359 -5.54 -11.16 -3.37
N GLU A 360 -6.00 -9.94 -3.04
CA GLU A 360 -5.11 -8.82 -2.69
C GLU A 360 -4.25 -9.11 -1.45
N GLY A 361 -4.79 -9.81 -0.45
CA GLY A 361 -3.99 -10.32 0.67
C GLY A 361 -2.95 -11.37 0.27
N ALA A 362 -3.20 -12.16 -0.78
CA ALA A 362 -2.23 -13.12 -1.31
C ALA A 362 -1.06 -12.43 -2.03
N VAL A 363 -1.29 -11.26 -2.64
CA VAL A 363 -0.20 -10.43 -3.18
C VAL A 363 0.75 -10.02 -2.06
N ILE A 364 0.23 -9.55 -0.93
CA ILE A 364 1.05 -9.15 0.23
C ILE A 364 1.84 -10.35 0.78
N ARG A 365 1.24 -11.54 0.86
CA ARG A 365 1.95 -12.77 1.23
C ARG A 365 3.07 -13.11 0.27
N LEU A 366 2.84 -13.03 -1.04
CA LEU A 366 3.87 -13.26 -2.05
C LEU A 366 5.04 -12.28 -1.87
N LEU A 367 4.77 -11.00 -1.61
CA LEU A 367 5.81 -10.01 -1.33
C LEU A 367 6.60 -10.34 -0.06
N ASN A 368 5.94 -10.81 1.00
CA ASN A 368 6.61 -11.27 2.21
C ASN A 368 7.52 -12.49 1.94
N GLU A 369 7.05 -13.46 1.15
CA GLU A 369 7.87 -14.60 0.75
C GLU A 369 9.10 -14.16 -0.06
N ILE A 370 8.97 -13.15 -0.93
CA ILE A 370 10.10 -12.55 -1.66
C ILE A 370 11.08 -11.88 -0.69
N CYS A 371 10.58 -11.08 0.27
CA CYS A 371 11.40 -10.48 1.33
C CYS A 371 12.24 -11.54 2.06
N GLY A 372 11.60 -12.60 2.54
CA GLY A 372 12.27 -13.70 3.24
C GLY A 372 13.31 -14.40 2.36
N ALA A 373 12.98 -14.67 1.09
CA ALA A 373 13.92 -15.28 0.14
C ALA A 373 15.11 -14.36 -0.21
N ALA A 374 14.91 -13.04 -0.14
CA ALA A 374 15.92 -12.03 -0.46
C ALA A 374 16.74 -11.60 0.76
N ALA A 375 16.41 -12.10 1.96
CA ALA A 375 16.91 -11.61 3.23
C ALA A 375 16.70 -10.08 3.40
N ILE A 376 15.60 -9.57 2.85
CA ILE A 376 15.13 -8.20 3.02
C ILE A 376 14.18 -8.20 4.21
N GLY A 377 14.52 -7.45 5.25
CA GLY A 377 13.84 -7.49 6.55
C GLY A 377 12.38 -7.03 6.52
N ASP A 378 12.04 -6.11 5.61
CA ASP A 378 10.73 -5.47 5.58
C ASP A 378 10.23 -5.18 4.14
N LEU A 379 8.90 -5.22 3.95
CA LEU A 379 8.26 -4.98 2.64
C LEU A 379 8.58 -3.59 2.07
N SER A 380 8.76 -2.58 2.92
CA SER A 380 9.06 -1.20 2.50
C SER A 380 10.41 -1.06 1.82
N SER A 381 11.30 -2.05 1.96
CA SER A 381 12.60 -2.04 1.29
C SER A 381 12.53 -2.63 -0.12
N LEU A 382 11.47 -3.37 -0.47
CA LEU A 382 11.33 -3.92 -1.81
C LEU A 382 11.07 -2.83 -2.86
N PRO A 383 11.58 -2.98 -4.10
CA PRO A 383 11.25 -2.12 -5.23
C PRO A 383 9.84 -2.43 -5.76
N VAL A 384 8.84 -2.16 -4.93
CA VAL A 384 7.42 -2.48 -5.14
C VAL A 384 6.56 -1.24 -4.87
N GLY A 385 5.58 -1.00 -5.75
CA GLY A 385 4.54 0.00 -5.53
C GLY A 385 3.16 -0.47 -6.00
N LEU A 386 2.11 0.09 -5.41
CA LEU A 386 0.72 -0.15 -5.80
C LEU A 386 0.23 1.04 -6.64
N VAL A 387 -0.41 0.76 -7.77
CA VAL A 387 -1.01 1.78 -8.65
C VAL A 387 -2.50 1.51 -8.81
N LEU A 388 -3.31 2.53 -8.55
CA LEU A 388 -4.74 2.57 -8.83
C LEU A 388 -5.02 3.64 -9.89
N PRO A 389 -5.15 3.26 -11.17
CA PRO A 389 -5.49 4.22 -12.23
C PRO A 389 -6.86 4.87 -12.00
N SER A 390 -7.79 4.10 -11.46
CA SER A 390 -9.05 4.62 -10.95
C SER A 390 -9.59 3.73 -9.83
N TRP A 391 -10.37 4.32 -8.94
CA TRP A 391 -11.18 3.58 -7.97
C TRP A 391 -12.65 3.97 -8.08
N ARG A 392 -13.51 3.13 -7.51
CA ARG A 392 -14.96 3.34 -7.45
C ARG A 392 -15.54 2.78 -6.16
N SER A 393 -15.14 1.58 -5.78
CA SER A 393 -15.59 0.92 -4.57
C SER A 393 -14.77 1.34 -3.36
N GLU A 394 -15.41 1.45 -2.20
CA GLU A 394 -14.74 1.63 -0.92
C GLU A 394 -13.71 0.52 -0.60
N ARG A 395 -13.82 -0.67 -1.21
CA ARG A 395 -12.80 -1.73 -1.10
C ARG A 395 -11.42 -1.22 -1.51
N ASN A 396 -11.33 -0.40 -2.56
CA ASN A 396 -10.06 0.17 -2.99
C ASN A 396 -9.50 1.17 -1.99
N ILE A 397 -10.34 1.92 -1.28
CA ILE A 397 -9.89 2.82 -0.21
C ILE A 397 -9.27 2.00 0.92
N SER A 398 -9.91 0.90 1.32
CA SER A 398 -9.34 -0.01 2.32
C SER A 398 -8.03 -0.65 1.83
N LEU A 399 -7.91 -0.98 0.54
CA LEU A 399 -6.67 -1.48 -0.05
C LEU A 399 -5.54 -0.46 0.04
N VAL A 400 -5.77 0.79 -0.38
CA VAL A 400 -4.77 1.87 -0.35
C VAL A 400 -4.21 2.01 1.07
N LEU A 401 -5.10 2.08 2.06
CA LEU A 401 -4.73 2.25 3.47
C LEU A 401 -3.97 1.03 4.03
N ALA A 402 -4.40 -0.19 3.68
CA ALA A 402 -3.72 -1.40 4.10
C ALA A 402 -2.31 -1.53 3.49
N ALA A 403 -2.16 -1.22 2.20
CA ALA A 403 -0.88 -1.24 1.50
C ALA A 403 0.10 -0.23 2.14
N ILE A 404 -0.35 0.98 2.42
CA ILE A 404 0.41 2.01 3.16
C ILE A 404 0.86 1.46 4.52
N ALA A 405 -0.04 0.87 5.31
CA ALA A 405 0.30 0.27 6.61
C ALA A 405 1.32 -0.88 6.50
N CYS A 406 1.29 -1.64 5.39
CA CYS A 406 2.26 -2.69 5.08
C CYS A 406 3.63 -2.16 4.62
N GLY A 407 3.79 -0.84 4.43
CA GLY A 407 5.03 -0.25 3.92
C GLY A 407 5.10 -0.15 2.40
N ILE A 408 4.00 -0.41 1.69
CA ILE A 408 3.91 -0.32 0.23
C ILE A 408 3.36 1.07 -0.12
N SER A 409 4.12 1.86 -0.87
CA SER A 409 3.65 3.18 -1.32
C SER A 409 2.69 3.05 -2.49
N VAL A 410 1.73 3.97 -2.56
CA VAL A 410 0.55 3.85 -3.41
C VAL A 410 0.39 5.09 -4.28
N ARG A 411 0.25 4.91 -5.59
CA ARG A 411 -0.17 5.94 -6.54
C ARG A 411 -1.65 5.79 -6.85
N VAL A 412 -2.44 6.85 -6.68
CA VAL A 412 -3.85 6.88 -7.06
C VAL A 412 -4.07 8.00 -8.08
N ASN A 413 -4.40 7.64 -9.33
CA ASN A 413 -4.52 8.63 -10.40
C ASN A 413 -5.88 9.34 -10.40
N SER A 414 -6.91 8.73 -9.82
CA SER A 414 -8.22 9.35 -9.64
C SER A 414 -8.33 10.07 -8.29
N HIS A 415 -9.13 11.13 -8.26
CA HIS A 415 -9.35 11.96 -7.06
C HIS A 415 -9.78 11.15 -5.81
N LEU A 416 -9.20 11.48 -4.66
CA LEU A 416 -9.62 11.00 -3.34
C LEU A 416 -10.36 12.14 -2.62
N PRO A 417 -11.57 11.91 -2.05
CA PRO A 417 -12.37 12.92 -1.39
C PRO A 417 -11.85 13.26 0.02
N ILE A 418 -10.60 13.72 0.08
CA ILE A 418 -9.87 14.06 1.30
C ILE A 418 -9.27 15.45 1.17
N ASN A 419 -9.12 16.15 2.29
CA ASN A 419 -8.51 17.47 2.33
C ASN A 419 -6.97 17.38 2.36
N SER A 420 -6.30 18.53 2.39
CA SER A 420 -4.84 18.62 2.38
C SER A 420 -4.18 18.02 3.63
N GLU A 421 -4.80 18.15 4.80
CA GLU A 421 -4.25 17.63 6.05
C GLU A 421 -4.28 16.09 6.07
N VAL A 422 -5.41 15.48 5.71
CA VAL A 422 -5.52 14.01 5.57
C VAL A 422 -4.59 13.51 4.47
N ARG A 423 -4.47 14.23 3.35
CA ARG A 423 -3.49 13.89 2.30
C ARG A 423 -2.06 13.99 2.80
N GLY A 424 -1.72 15.02 3.58
CA GLY A 424 -0.41 15.21 4.20
C GLY A 424 -0.09 14.12 5.22
N PHE A 425 -1.07 13.66 5.99
CA PHE A 425 -0.91 12.49 6.85
C PHE A 425 -0.58 11.24 6.03
N LEU A 426 -1.35 10.94 4.99
CA LEU A 426 -1.14 9.75 4.16
C LEU A 426 0.14 9.81 3.33
N GLY A 427 0.60 11.00 2.92
CA GLY A 427 1.79 11.20 2.09
C GLY A 427 3.09 11.36 2.88
N ASN A 428 3.07 12.14 3.96
CA ASN A 428 4.27 12.53 4.70
C ASN A 428 4.35 11.80 6.04
N LYS A 429 3.27 11.81 6.85
CA LYS A 429 3.33 11.18 8.16
C LYS A 429 3.49 9.67 8.05
N CYS A 430 2.74 9.05 7.15
CA CYS A 430 2.84 7.62 6.89
C CYS A 430 4.22 7.19 6.35
N SER A 431 4.89 8.01 5.54
CA SER A 431 6.24 7.68 5.06
C SER A 431 7.24 7.62 6.21
N GLU A 432 7.07 8.45 7.24
CA GLU A 432 7.91 8.41 8.45
C GLU A 432 7.60 7.22 9.37
N ILE A 433 6.32 6.95 9.63
CA ILE A 433 5.94 5.99 10.69
C ILE A 433 5.82 4.56 10.18
N VAL A 434 5.27 4.35 8.99
CA VAL A 434 5.05 3.01 8.41
C VAL A 434 5.85 2.79 7.13
N LEU A 435 6.63 3.76 6.65
CA LEU A 435 7.52 3.63 5.48
C LEU A 435 6.80 3.34 4.15
N GLY A 436 5.47 3.36 4.16
CA GLY A 436 4.58 3.34 3.00
C GLY A 436 3.73 4.59 3.03
N HIS A 437 3.38 5.13 1.88
CA HIS A 437 2.65 6.41 1.81
C HIS A 437 1.89 6.59 0.49
N LEU A 438 0.99 7.56 0.47
CA LEU A 438 0.33 8.02 -0.74
C LEU A 438 1.31 8.90 -1.54
N LEU A 439 1.69 8.42 -2.73
CA LEU A 439 2.53 9.18 -3.66
C LEU A 439 1.77 10.39 -4.19
N LYS A 440 2.51 11.48 -4.43
CA LYS A 440 1.97 12.71 -5.02
C LYS A 440 1.33 12.46 -6.38
N ASP A 441 0.49 13.41 -6.80
CA ASP A 441 -0.28 13.28 -8.04
C ASP A 441 0.60 13.35 -9.31
N ASP A 442 1.79 13.91 -9.22
CA ASP A 442 2.79 14.03 -10.28
C ASP A 442 3.96 13.05 -10.15
N ALA A 443 4.00 12.24 -9.08
CA ALA A 443 5.11 11.33 -8.83
C ALA A 443 5.18 10.19 -9.87
N SER A 444 6.37 9.96 -10.41
CA SER A 444 6.67 8.83 -11.30
C SER A 444 6.85 7.54 -10.50
N ILE A 445 6.04 6.53 -10.82
CA ILE A 445 6.16 5.20 -10.20
C ILE A 445 7.49 4.52 -10.55
N LEU A 446 8.02 4.76 -11.76
CA LEU A 446 9.31 4.22 -12.20
C LEU A 446 10.46 4.82 -11.39
N GLU A 447 10.43 6.13 -11.16
CA GLU A 447 11.43 6.82 -10.36
C GLU A 447 11.39 6.36 -8.91
N TYR A 448 10.19 6.22 -8.32
CA TYR A 448 10.02 5.65 -6.98
C TYR A 448 10.64 4.24 -6.86
N ILE A 449 10.41 3.37 -7.86
CA ILE A 449 11.01 2.03 -7.89
C ILE A 449 12.53 2.11 -7.99
N ASN A 450 13.07 3.00 -8.82
CA ASN A 450 14.53 3.18 -8.97
C ASN A 450 15.18 3.60 -7.64
N ARG A 451 14.58 4.56 -6.92
CA ARG A 451 15.08 4.96 -5.60
C ARG A 451 15.11 3.80 -4.60
N LYS A 452 14.10 2.91 -4.63
CA LYS A 452 14.09 1.70 -3.78
C LYS A 452 15.20 0.71 -4.17
N ARG A 453 15.51 0.57 -5.46
CA ARG A 453 16.62 -0.27 -5.94
C ARG A 453 17.98 0.26 -5.46
N GLU A 454 18.19 1.56 -5.56
CA GLU A 454 19.43 2.22 -5.14
C GLU A 454 19.70 1.98 -3.65
N ARG A 455 18.66 2.07 -2.80
CA ARG A 455 18.76 1.77 -1.36
C ARG A 455 19.15 0.32 -1.07
N LEU A 456 18.84 -0.61 -1.97
CA LEU A 456 19.27 -2.01 -1.88
C LEU A 456 20.65 -2.26 -2.48
N SER A 457 21.36 -1.20 -2.92
CA SER A 457 22.62 -1.29 -3.67
C SER A 457 22.50 -2.15 -4.94
N LEU A 458 21.28 -2.21 -5.50
CA LEU A 458 21.05 -2.80 -6.82
C LEU A 458 21.44 -1.77 -7.86
N SER A 459 22.13 -2.19 -8.93
CA SER A 459 22.59 -1.24 -9.95
C SER A 459 21.44 -0.40 -10.51
N SER A 460 21.66 0.91 -10.63
CA SER A 460 20.77 1.84 -11.35
C SER A 460 20.79 1.59 -12.87
N SER A 461 21.83 0.92 -13.35
CA SER A 461 22.05 0.53 -14.74
C SER A 461 21.22 -0.70 -15.14
N LEU A 462 19.91 -0.50 -15.34
CA LEU A 462 19.10 -1.31 -16.27
C LEU A 462 18.91 -0.56 -17.60
N ASN A 463 19.98 0.10 -18.06
CA ASN A 463 19.99 1.26 -18.95
C ASN A 463 19.26 2.50 -18.38
N THR A 464 19.98 3.63 -18.49
CA THR A 464 19.70 4.96 -17.96
C THR A 464 18.33 5.51 -18.34
N TYR A 465 17.48 5.77 -17.34
CA TYR A 465 16.44 6.80 -17.39
C TYR A 465 16.89 7.93 -16.46
N VAL A 466 17.30 9.05 -17.06
CA VAL A 466 17.55 10.31 -16.34
C VAL A 466 16.25 11.13 -16.48
N PRO A 467 15.45 11.29 -15.42
CA PRO A 467 14.32 12.23 -15.47
C PRO A 467 14.87 13.65 -15.57
N GLU A 468 14.27 14.48 -16.43
CA GLU A 468 14.54 15.93 -16.47
C GLU A 468 14.32 16.54 -15.08
N ALA A 469 15.27 17.40 -14.70
CA ALA A 469 15.37 18.00 -13.37
C ALA A 469 14.03 18.56 -12.86
N THR A 470 13.48 17.94 -11.83
CA THR A 470 12.44 18.52 -11.00
C THR A 470 13.02 18.80 -9.60
N ASN A 471 12.65 19.95 -9.04
CA ASN A 471 13.26 20.60 -7.88
C ASN A 471 13.50 19.64 -6.68
N MET A 472 14.78 19.50 -6.31
CA MET A 472 15.30 18.79 -5.14
C MET A 472 14.96 19.52 -3.82
N GLN A 473 13.78 19.29 -3.26
CA GLN A 473 13.48 19.72 -1.88
C GLN A 473 12.98 18.61 -0.94
N GLU A 474 12.86 17.34 -1.40
CA GLU A 474 12.27 16.25 -0.59
C GLU A 474 13.21 15.08 -0.25
N ASP A 475 14.50 15.17 -0.59
CA ASP A 475 15.45 14.05 -0.48
C ASP A 475 16.07 13.80 0.92
N TYR A 476 15.79 14.63 1.93
CA TYR A 476 16.63 14.63 3.15
C TYR A 476 16.22 13.61 4.23
N LEU A 477 14.92 13.34 4.43
CA LEU A 477 14.45 12.49 5.55
C LEU A 477 14.62 10.99 5.28
N ASP A 478 14.53 10.59 4.02
CA ASP A 478 14.61 9.19 3.58
C ASP A 478 16.07 8.67 3.55
N THR A 479 17.03 9.56 3.32
CA THR A 479 18.47 9.26 3.26
C THR A 479 19.06 9.09 4.67
N ALA A 480 18.61 9.93 5.61
CA ALA A 480 18.95 9.82 7.03
C ALA A 480 18.49 8.50 7.67
N ALA A 481 17.28 8.04 7.33
CA ALA A 481 16.75 6.77 7.82
C ALA A 481 17.53 5.56 7.27
N ALA A 482 17.96 5.63 6.00
CA ALA A 482 18.75 4.58 5.36
C ALA A 482 20.19 4.49 5.91
N ALA A 483 20.83 5.64 6.16
CA ALA A 483 22.15 5.70 6.77
C ALA A 483 22.14 5.19 8.24
N ALA A 484 21.13 5.57 9.02
CA ALA A 484 20.93 5.07 10.38
C ALA A 484 20.72 3.55 10.42
N PHE A 485 20.03 2.99 9.42
CA PHE A 485 19.77 1.56 9.30
C PHE A 485 21.02 0.75 8.91
N SER A 486 21.88 1.30 8.04
CA SER A 486 23.13 0.65 7.63
C SER A 486 24.14 0.56 8.78
N ILE A 487 24.28 1.63 9.56
CA ILE A 487 25.19 1.68 10.73
C ILE A 487 24.72 0.74 11.86
N TYR A 488 23.42 0.62 12.07
CA TYR A 488 22.83 -0.33 13.04
C TYR A 488 23.18 -1.79 12.70
N LYS A 489 23.29 -2.12 11.40
CA LYS A 489 23.59 -3.47 10.91
C LYS A 489 25.03 -3.90 11.18
N GLU A 490 25.99 -2.97 11.22
CA GLU A 490 27.41 -3.30 11.40
C GLU A 490 27.86 -3.39 12.87
N LEU A 491 27.21 -2.67 13.79
CA LEU A 491 27.72 -2.50 15.17
C LEU A 491 27.02 -3.35 16.24
N GLY A 492 25.91 -4.01 15.92
CA GLY A 492 25.21 -4.95 16.81
C GLY A 492 24.36 -4.31 17.92
N HIS A 493 23.43 -5.10 18.47
CA HIS A 493 22.38 -4.66 19.40
C HIS A 493 22.91 -4.18 20.75
N GLY A 494 23.17 -2.87 20.89
CA GLY A 494 23.64 -2.31 22.16
C GLY A 494 23.31 -0.85 22.47
N LEU A 495 22.73 -0.06 21.53
CA LEU A 495 22.42 1.36 21.73
C LEU A 495 21.00 1.70 21.22
N SER A 496 20.28 2.55 21.96
CA SER A 496 18.89 2.91 21.65
C SER A 496 18.78 3.94 20.51
N VAL A 497 17.63 3.92 19.83
CA VAL A 497 17.24 4.77 18.69
C VAL A 497 17.42 6.28 18.97
N ASP A 498 17.32 6.71 20.23
CA ASP A 498 17.46 8.12 20.61
C ASP A 498 18.92 8.61 20.64
N VAL A 499 19.90 7.69 20.74
CA VAL A 499 21.32 8.01 20.57
C VAL A 499 21.63 8.34 19.10
N TYR A 500 20.98 7.63 18.18
CA TYR A 500 21.12 7.86 16.74
C TYR A 500 20.45 9.16 16.28
N LYS A 501 19.33 9.57 16.91
CA LYS A 501 18.70 10.90 16.67
C LYS A 501 19.64 12.07 16.96
N ASN A 502 20.50 11.96 17.96
CA ASN A 502 21.45 13.02 18.30
C ASN A 502 22.65 13.07 17.34
N ALA A 503 22.99 11.96 16.66
CA ALA A 503 23.99 11.95 15.58
C ALA A 503 23.48 12.72 14.34
N LEU A 504 22.17 12.75 14.11
CA LEU A 504 21.54 13.55 13.05
C LEU A 504 21.72 15.07 13.27
N VAL A 505 21.98 15.52 14.50
CA VAL A 505 22.28 16.94 14.81
C VAL A 505 23.65 17.35 14.24
N VAL A 506 24.53 16.39 13.95
CA VAL A 506 25.84 16.61 13.33
C VAL A 506 25.72 16.83 11.81
N GLU A 507 24.79 16.13 11.15
CA GLU A 507 24.43 16.34 9.74
C GLU A 507 23.92 17.76 9.46
N LEU A 508 23.23 18.36 10.44
CA LEU A 508 22.81 19.77 10.39
C LEU A 508 23.98 20.77 10.33
N LYS A 509 25.23 20.36 10.65
CA LYS A 509 26.43 21.18 10.39
C LYS A 509 26.87 21.16 8.92
N HIS A 510 26.60 20.10 8.16
CA HIS A 510 27.02 20.01 6.76
C HIS A 510 26.19 20.84 5.79
N MET A 511 25.03 21.35 6.24
CA MET A 511 24.23 22.33 5.49
C MET A 511 24.80 23.78 5.57
N GLY A 512 26.01 23.98 6.12
CA GLY A 512 26.77 25.25 6.01
C GLY A 512 27.59 25.72 7.23
N LEU A 513 27.95 24.86 8.18
CA LEU A 513 28.69 25.21 9.41
C LEU A 513 30.12 24.63 9.39
N GLN A 514 31.15 25.48 9.43
CA GLN A 514 32.56 25.11 9.19
C GLN A 514 33.23 24.24 10.28
N THR A 515 34.21 23.47 9.83
CA THR A 515 35.05 22.47 10.52
C THR A 515 35.89 23.06 11.66
N SER A 516 35.99 22.33 12.77
CA SER A 516 37.01 22.57 13.81
C SER A 516 37.22 21.31 14.65
N PHE A 517 38.48 21.06 15.04
CA PHE A 517 38.85 19.99 15.98
C PHE A 517 38.13 20.22 17.32
N ILE A 518 37.33 19.25 17.76
CA ILE A 518 36.62 19.34 19.04
C ILE A 518 37.35 18.46 20.05
N LYS A 519 37.90 19.08 21.09
CA LYS A 519 38.41 18.38 22.27
C LYS A 519 37.25 18.12 23.21
N VAL A 520 36.91 16.85 23.43
CA VAL A 520 35.83 16.47 24.35
C VAL A 520 36.44 15.79 25.59
N PRO A 521 36.23 16.33 26.80
CA PRO A 521 36.63 15.64 28.02
C PRO A 521 35.69 14.47 28.28
N ILE A 522 36.28 13.29 28.54
CA ILE A 522 35.50 12.12 28.95
C ILE A 522 35.39 12.17 30.47
N THR A 523 34.18 12.18 31.02
CA THR A 523 33.94 12.18 32.48
C THR A 523 33.27 10.88 32.94
N TYR A 524 33.66 10.41 34.12
CA TYR A 524 33.10 9.24 34.80
C TYR A 524 32.85 9.58 36.27
N LEU A 525 31.62 9.37 36.74
CA LEU A 525 31.16 9.72 38.09
C LEU A 525 31.49 11.18 38.48
N GLY A 526 31.32 12.11 37.54
CA GLY A 526 31.57 13.53 37.77
C GLY A 526 33.05 13.93 37.78
N SER A 527 33.99 13.01 37.48
CA SER A 527 35.43 13.30 37.37
C SER A 527 35.90 13.08 35.93
N THR A 528 36.67 14.01 35.36
CA THR A 528 37.23 13.86 34.01
C THR A 528 38.30 12.77 34.02
N ILE A 529 38.06 11.70 33.24
CA ILE A 529 38.96 10.55 33.11
C ILE A 529 39.84 10.60 31.85
N SER A 530 39.55 11.49 30.91
CA SER A 530 40.49 11.84 29.82
C SER A 530 40.29 13.28 29.40
N GLU A 531 41.37 14.05 29.40
CA GLU A 531 41.43 15.42 28.92
C GLU A 531 42.18 15.42 27.60
N CYS A 532 41.48 15.70 26.50
CA CYS A 532 42.02 15.84 25.15
C CYS A 532 42.26 14.53 24.39
N GLU A 533 41.24 14.06 23.67
CA GLU A 533 41.47 13.37 22.40
C GLU A 533 40.88 14.22 21.26
N GLU A 534 41.63 14.30 20.16
CA GLU A 534 41.24 15.01 18.94
C GLU A 534 40.38 14.07 18.09
N LEU A 535 39.11 14.42 17.92
CA LEU A 535 38.24 13.74 16.98
C LEU A 535 38.45 14.36 15.61
N LEU A 536 39.03 13.60 14.68
CA LEU A 536 39.03 13.94 13.26
C LEU A 536 37.69 13.49 12.67
N VAL A 537 36.99 14.44 12.06
CA VAL A 537 35.76 14.20 11.33
C VAL A 537 36.08 14.45 9.85
N GLU A 538 36.08 13.39 9.06
CA GLU A 538 36.19 13.46 7.60
C GLU A 538 35.01 12.70 6.97
N ASP A 539 34.34 13.42 6.08
CA ASP A 539 33.35 13.12 5.03
C ASP A 539 32.30 12.00 5.21
N ASP A 540 32.51 10.91 5.95
CA ASP A 540 31.51 9.82 6.13
C ASP A 540 31.56 9.11 7.50
N GLY A 541 32.23 9.68 8.53
CA GLY A 541 32.20 9.10 9.87
C GLY A 541 33.07 9.76 10.94
N ILE A 542 32.86 9.37 12.19
CA ILE A 542 33.71 9.75 13.33
C ILE A 542 34.86 8.74 13.43
N ILE A 543 36.09 9.16 13.15
CA ILE A 543 37.29 8.33 13.39
C ILE A 543 37.76 8.57 14.82
N ILE A 544 37.58 7.56 15.68
CA ILE A 544 38.20 7.55 17.00
C ILE A 544 39.68 7.19 16.83
N ILE A 545 40.59 8.17 16.90
CA ILE A 545 42.03 7.89 17.07
C ILE A 545 42.29 7.62 18.56
N GLY A 546 41.81 6.46 19.03
CA GLY A 546 42.00 6.00 20.39
C GLY A 546 42.89 4.77 20.39
N ASN A 547 44.13 4.90 20.87
CA ASN A 547 45.10 3.81 21.02
C ASN A 547 44.45 2.56 21.68
N ALA A 548 44.84 1.37 21.24
CA ALA A 548 44.39 0.06 21.72
C ALA A 548 44.32 -0.07 23.27
N ALA A 549 45.14 0.67 24.01
CA ALA A 549 45.10 0.74 25.47
C ALA A 549 43.77 1.30 26.02
N VAL A 550 43.18 2.32 25.38
CA VAL A 550 41.92 2.97 25.78
C VAL A 550 40.72 2.09 25.42
N LYS A 551 40.74 1.49 24.22
CA LYS A 551 39.73 0.51 23.79
C LYS A 551 39.65 -0.67 24.77
N ASN A 552 40.80 -1.18 25.24
CA ASN A 552 40.82 -2.24 26.25
C ASN A 552 40.32 -1.76 27.62
N ARG A 553 40.70 -0.57 28.08
CA ARG A 553 40.21 -0.01 29.36
C ARG A 553 38.70 0.23 29.37
N LEU A 554 38.14 0.78 28.29
CA LEU A 554 36.69 1.00 28.16
C LEU A 554 35.93 -0.33 28.12
N LYS A 555 36.46 -1.32 27.38
CA LYS A 555 35.89 -2.67 27.30
C LYS A 555 35.91 -3.37 28.66
N THR A 556 37.00 -3.26 29.43
CA THR A 556 37.11 -3.79 30.80
C THR A 556 36.16 -3.09 31.79
N ALA A 557 36.00 -1.76 31.68
CA ALA A 557 35.08 -1.00 32.53
C ALA A 557 33.59 -1.34 32.27
N LEU A 558 33.24 -1.63 31.01
CA LEU A 558 31.87 -1.99 30.60
C LEU A 558 31.55 -3.47 30.86
N THR A 559 32.52 -4.38 30.75
CA THR A 559 32.28 -5.83 31.01
C THR A 559 32.16 -6.18 32.50
N GLY A 560 32.65 -5.33 33.41
CA GLY A 560 32.56 -5.58 34.85
C GLY A 560 31.20 -5.27 35.51
N ALA A 561 30.24 -4.69 34.79
CA ALA A 561 29.01 -4.15 35.39
C ALA A 561 27.77 -5.01 35.11
N LYS A 562 27.13 -5.53 36.18
CA LYS A 562 25.92 -6.37 36.11
C LYS A 562 24.58 -5.60 35.93
N LYS A 563 24.59 -4.33 35.51
CA LYS A 563 23.37 -3.53 35.23
C LYS A 563 23.59 -2.50 34.12
N GLU A 564 22.55 -2.22 33.34
CA GLU A 564 22.52 -1.19 32.28
C GLU A 564 22.84 0.21 32.84
N LYS A 565 23.67 0.98 32.14
CA LYS A 565 24.01 2.37 32.50
C LYS A 565 24.07 3.27 31.27
N GLY A 566 23.56 4.49 31.40
CA GLY A 566 23.65 5.58 30.42
C GLY A 566 24.78 6.57 30.70
N LEU A 567 25.03 7.48 29.74
CA LEU A 567 26.06 8.53 29.76
C LEU A 567 25.41 9.91 29.96
N TRP A 568 26.05 10.81 30.71
CA TRP A 568 25.60 12.20 30.90
C TRP A 568 26.67 13.17 30.39
N ILE A 569 26.28 14.20 29.64
CA ILE A 569 27.14 15.30 29.18
C ILE A 569 26.41 16.63 29.46
N VAL A 570 27.10 17.59 30.10
CA VAL A 570 26.54 18.88 30.55
C VAL A 570 27.32 20.02 29.87
N PHE A 571 26.64 21.07 29.39
CA PHE A 571 27.28 22.29 28.88
C PHE A 571 26.65 23.56 29.48
N ASP A 572 27.53 24.52 29.82
CA ASP A 572 27.23 25.78 30.51
C ASP A 572 27.16 26.99 29.56
N LYS A 573 26.32 27.98 29.92
CA LYS A 573 26.04 29.26 29.23
C LYS A 573 27.26 30.16 29.02
N GLU A 574 28.39 29.92 29.69
CA GLU A 574 29.56 30.79 29.62
C GLU A 574 30.31 30.69 28.28
N MET A 575 30.22 29.56 27.57
CA MET A 575 30.86 29.37 26.25
C MET A 575 30.26 30.23 25.13
N LEU A 576 29.03 30.70 25.27
CA LEU A 576 28.39 31.62 24.31
C LEU A 576 28.89 33.07 24.43
N ARG A 577 29.51 33.43 25.57
CA ARG A 577 29.83 34.82 25.92
C ARG A 577 31.22 35.27 25.47
N ILE A 578 32.11 34.34 25.10
CA ILE A 578 33.53 34.58 24.84
C ILE A 578 33.88 34.75 23.34
N GLY A 579 32.89 34.82 22.44
CA GLY A 579 33.09 35.34 21.08
C GLY A 579 33.75 34.40 20.06
N CYS A 580 33.66 33.08 20.21
CA CYS A 580 34.26 32.11 19.28
C CYS A 580 33.49 31.88 17.96
N VAL A 581 32.50 32.72 17.61
CA VAL A 581 31.74 32.62 16.34
C VAL A 581 31.42 34.02 15.81
N GLU A 582 31.90 34.36 14.61
CA GLU A 582 31.41 35.52 13.83
C GLU A 582 30.54 35.04 12.66
N LEU A 583 29.40 35.71 12.46
CA LEU A 583 28.47 35.44 11.36
C LEU A 583 28.97 36.11 10.07
N ALA A 584 29.35 35.33 9.07
CA ALA A 584 29.66 35.88 7.74
C ALA A 584 28.36 36.37 7.05
N LYS A 585 28.19 37.70 6.97
CA LYS A 585 27.21 38.33 6.07
C LYS A 585 27.80 38.41 4.67
N GLY A 586 27.10 37.87 3.68
CA GLY A 586 27.42 38.06 2.26
C GLY A 586 27.41 39.53 1.85
N SER A 587 28.39 39.92 1.03
CA SER A 587 28.45 41.19 0.29
C SER A 587 27.16 41.41 -0.54
N ALA A 588 26.54 42.58 -0.65
CA ALA A 588 27.04 43.93 -0.52
C ALA A 588 25.92 44.96 -0.22
N ALA A 589 26.35 46.13 0.28
CA ALA A 589 25.77 47.48 0.18
C ALA A 589 25.38 48.16 1.51
N ARG A 590 26.30 49.03 1.95
CA ARG A 590 26.14 50.37 2.56
C ARG A 590 24.81 50.72 3.26
N GLY A 591 24.96 51.09 4.53
CA GLY A 591 24.36 52.32 5.07
C GLY A 591 23.07 52.17 5.87
N ALA A 592 23.19 52.63 7.13
CA ALA A 592 22.16 52.89 8.15
C ALA A 592 21.55 51.67 8.86
#